data_AF-A0A512LCI4-F1
#
_entry.id   AF-A0A512LCI4-F1
#
_cell.length_a   1.000
_cell.length_b   1.000
_cell.length_c   1.000
_cell.angle_alpha   90.00
_cell.angle_beta   90.00
_cell.angle_gamma   90.00
#
_symmetry.space_group_name_H-M   'P 1'
#
loop_
_entity.id
_entity.type
_entity.pdbx_description
1 polymer ?
#
loop_
_entity_poly.entity_id
_entity_poly.type
_entity_poly.pdbx_seq_one_letter_code
_entity_poly.pdbx_strand_id
1 'polypeptide(L)'
;MNWNNGLHKRSCDLADVNMCKVVLPDWKERLPVDYASQVTVPVEFEYFEEPTAHAYKLIGNDEHGQCCYYRHRYSLMREVLDDDDNFYQEEAYWEEVRAWRLHGGEWLQCSIAAGDAGGCRDRRLKVQYTVTPTRPR
;
A
#
# COMPACT_ATOMS: atom_id res chain seq x y z
N MET A 1 -10.00 -13.18 14.62
CA MET A 1 -8.63 -13.61 14.96
C MET A 1 -7.95 -12.43 15.63
N ASN A 2 -7.31 -12.69 16.77
CA ASN A 2 -6.78 -11.69 17.71
C ASN A 2 -5.62 -10.91 17.12
N TRP A 3 -5.67 -9.59 17.26
CA TRP A 3 -4.63 -8.64 16.89
C TRP A 3 -3.66 -8.50 18.06
N ASN A 4 -2.48 -9.12 18.00
CA ASN A 4 -1.30 -8.71 18.77
C ASN A 4 -0.10 -9.56 18.36
N ASN A 5 0.85 -8.94 17.65
CA ASN A 5 2.32 -9.05 17.83
C ASN A 5 3.03 -8.80 16.50
N GLY A 6 3.82 -7.71 16.42
CA GLY A 6 4.88 -7.59 15.41
C GLY A 6 5.00 -6.28 14.63
N LEU A 7 4.22 -5.22 14.92
CA LEU A 7 4.35 -3.93 14.22
C LEU A 7 5.73 -3.30 14.51
N HIS A 8 6.70 -3.46 13.62
CA HIS A 8 7.95 -2.69 13.64
C HIS A 8 7.65 -1.28 13.13
N LYS A 9 7.29 -0.38 14.06
CA LYS A 9 7.16 1.05 13.78
C LYS A 9 8.57 1.62 13.54
N ARG A 10 8.93 1.88 12.28
CA ARG A 10 10.08 2.76 12.00
C ARG A 10 9.59 4.20 12.05
N SER A 11 9.67 4.81 13.23
CA SER A 11 9.52 6.27 13.38
C SER A 11 10.84 6.90 12.98
N CYS A 12 10.85 7.78 11.98
CA CYS A 12 12.03 8.58 11.66
C CYS A 12 11.86 9.96 12.28
N ASP A 13 12.42 10.15 13.47
CA ASP A 13 12.59 11.49 14.03
C ASP A 13 13.67 12.23 13.21
N LEU A 14 13.35 13.43 12.75
CA LEU A 14 14.12 14.24 11.79
C LEU A 14 15.50 14.74 12.29
N ALA A 15 16.08 14.17 13.35
CA ALA A 15 17.27 14.72 14.03
C ALA A 15 18.60 13.99 13.76
N ASP A 16 18.61 12.78 13.17
CA ASP A 16 19.86 12.04 12.93
C ASP A 16 20.35 12.14 11.47
N VAL A 17 21.23 13.10 11.25
CA VAL A 17 21.84 13.43 9.95
C VAL A 17 23.03 12.51 9.67
N ASN A 18 22.77 11.23 9.38
CA ASN A 18 23.55 10.40 8.45
C ASN A 18 23.02 8.96 8.47
N MET A 19 22.63 8.46 7.28
CA MET A 19 22.22 7.07 7.01
C MET A 19 20.73 6.76 7.12
N CYS A 20 19.86 7.60 6.57
CA CYS A 20 18.65 7.18 5.84
C CYS A 20 18.17 8.37 5.00
N LYS A 21 18.42 8.37 3.69
CA LYS A 21 17.51 9.14 2.82
C LYS A 21 16.19 8.39 2.87
N VAL A 22 15.31 8.78 3.79
CA VAL A 22 13.91 8.37 3.72
C VAL A 22 13.39 9.02 2.45
N VAL A 23 13.42 8.26 1.35
CA VAL A 23 12.72 8.66 0.15
C VAL A 23 11.26 8.65 0.55
N LEU A 24 10.68 9.84 0.73
CA LEU A 24 9.27 9.95 1.00
C LEU A 24 8.53 9.18 -0.10
N PRO A 25 7.61 8.29 0.26
CA PRO A 25 6.88 7.52 -0.72
C PRO A 25 6.17 8.48 -1.68
N ASP A 26 6.14 8.13 -2.97
CA ASP A 26 5.35 8.86 -3.94
C ASP A 26 3.87 8.59 -3.69
N TRP A 27 3.32 9.30 -2.71
CA TRP A 27 1.94 9.17 -2.29
C TRP A 27 0.97 9.69 -3.35
N LYS A 28 1.44 10.51 -4.31
CA LYS A 28 0.64 11.00 -5.44
C LYS A 28 0.59 10.01 -6.59
N GLU A 29 1.42 8.98 -6.59
CA GLU A 29 1.39 7.94 -7.61
C GLU A 29 -0.02 7.30 -7.67
N ARG A 30 -0.62 7.30 -8.87
CA ARG A 30 -2.00 6.86 -9.20
C ARG A 30 -3.12 7.79 -8.73
N LEU A 31 -2.83 8.95 -8.14
CA LEU A 31 -3.83 9.98 -7.87
C LEU A 31 -4.28 10.62 -9.20
N PRO A 32 -5.57 10.58 -9.57
CA PRO A 32 -6.04 11.27 -10.77
C PRO A 32 -5.89 12.78 -10.64
N VAL A 33 -5.51 13.43 -11.74
CA VAL A 33 -5.19 14.87 -11.77
C VAL A 33 -6.32 15.75 -11.24
N ASP A 34 -7.58 15.38 -11.52
CA ASP A 34 -8.76 16.14 -11.11
C ASP A 34 -8.93 16.19 -9.58
N TYR A 35 -8.34 15.23 -8.85
CA TYR A 35 -8.37 15.17 -7.39
C TYR A 35 -7.10 15.71 -6.73
N ALA A 36 -6.06 16.04 -7.50
CA ALA A 36 -4.75 16.42 -6.97
C ALA A 36 -4.78 17.65 -6.04
N SER A 37 -5.70 18.59 -6.29
CA SER A 37 -5.92 19.78 -5.46
C SER A 37 -7.00 19.61 -4.39
N GLN A 38 -7.62 18.43 -4.29
CA GLN A 38 -8.73 18.14 -3.38
C GLN A 38 -8.34 17.22 -2.23
N VAL A 39 -7.11 16.69 -2.25
CA VAL A 39 -6.60 15.75 -1.25
C VAL A 39 -5.84 16.48 -0.14
N THR A 40 -5.98 16.00 1.09
CA THR A 40 -5.14 16.44 2.20
C THR A 40 -3.74 15.85 2.05
N VAL A 41 -2.71 16.70 2.22
CA VAL A 41 -1.31 16.33 2.03
C VAL A 41 -0.75 15.64 3.29
N PRO A 42 -0.20 14.42 3.18
CA PRO A 42 0.53 13.80 4.27
C PRO A 42 1.87 14.49 4.50
N VAL A 43 2.19 14.75 5.77
CA VAL A 43 3.48 15.30 6.23
C VAL A 43 4.33 14.26 6.96
N GLU A 44 3.70 13.20 7.47
CA GLU A 44 4.34 12.07 8.15
C GLU A 44 3.86 10.75 7.57
N PHE A 45 4.73 9.74 7.58
CA PHE A 45 4.40 8.39 7.11
C PHE A 45 4.82 7.32 8.10
N GLU A 46 3.95 6.32 8.27
CA GLU A 46 4.19 5.12 9.06
C GLU A 46 4.11 3.88 8.16
N TYR A 47 5.15 3.06 8.18
CA TYR A 47 5.22 1.82 7.41
C TYR A 47 5.15 0.61 8.34
N PHE A 48 4.34 -0.36 7.93
CA PHE A 48 4.11 -1.61 8.62
C PHE A 48 4.22 -2.75 7.62
N GLU A 49 4.91 -3.82 7.98
CA GLU A 49 5.12 -4.97 7.13
C GLU A 49 4.79 -6.24 7.89
N GLU A 50 4.16 -7.18 7.19
CA GLU A 50 3.87 -8.52 7.66
C GLU A 50 4.50 -9.52 6.68
N PRO A 51 5.79 -9.86 6.86
CA PRO A 51 6.56 -10.64 5.89
C PRO A 51 5.92 -12.00 5.59
N THR A 52 5.37 -12.67 6.62
CA THR A 52 4.72 -13.97 6.47
C THR A 52 3.47 -13.92 5.60
N ALA A 53 2.77 -12.78 5.57
CA ALA A 53 1.60 -12.57 4.74
C ALA A 53 1.93 -11.90 3.39
N HIS A 54 3.22 -11.64 3.12
CA HIS A 54 3.68 -10.87 1.96
C HIS A 54 2.90 -9.55 1.78
N ALA A 55 2.64 -8.89 2.91
CA ALA A 55 1.80 -7.71 2.97
C ALA A 55 2.51 -6.53 3.64
N TYR A 56 2.18 -5.33 3.21
CA TYR A 56 2.58 -4.11 3.90
C TYR A 56 1.47 -3.07 3.87
N LYS A 57 1.53 -2.17 4.85
CA LYS A 57 0.68 -1.00 5.00
C LYS A 57 1.54 0.24 5.18
N LEU A 58 1.15 1.31 4.49
CA LEU A 58 1.74 2.62 4.59
C LEU A 58 0.61 3.60 4.91
N ILE A 59 0.75 4.31 6.02
CA ILE A 59 -0.21 5.30 6.49
C ILE A 59 0.45 6.67 6.38
N GLY A 60 -0.23 7.65 5.78
CA GLY A 60 0.19 9.04 5.81
C GLY A 60 -0.72 9.86 6.70
N ASN A 61 -0.13 10.70 7.54
CA ASN A 61 -0.81 11.59 8.46
C ASN A 61 -0.58 13.06 8.06
N ASP A 62 -1.59 13.90 8.23
CA ASP A 62 -1.51 15.35 8.00
C ASP A 62 -0.83 16.09 9.17
N GLU A 63 -0.73 17.41 9.06
CA GLU A 63 -0.14 18.29 10.08
C GLU A 63 -0.83 18.25 11.45
N HIS A 64 -2.05 17.71 11.52
CA HIS A 64 -2.80 17.50 12.75
C HIS A 64 -2.70 16.06 13.27
N GLY A 65 -1.87 15.22 12.64
CA GLY A 65 -1.73 13.82 12.98
C GLY A 65 -2.94 12.97 12.55
N GLN A 66 -3.83 13.48 11.69
CA GLN A 66 -4.95 12.70 11.17
C GLN A 66 -4.55 11.93 9.92
N CYS A 67 -4.96 10.67 9.84
CA CYS A 67 -4.73 9.86 8.65
C CYS A 67 -5.41 10.51 7.42
N CYS A 68 -4.60 10.81 6.41
CA CYS A 68 -5.01 11.41 5.14
C CYS A 68 -4.56 10.60 3.92
N TYR A 69 -3.67 9.64 4.11
CA TYR A 69 -3.26 8.69 3.07
C TYR A 69 -3.19 7.27 3.62
N TYR A 70 -3.56 6.31 2.79
CA TYR A 70 -3.51 4.89 3.09
C TYR A 70 -3.05 4.13 1.86
N ARG A 71 -2.08 3.22 2.03
CA ARG A 71 -1.71 2.23 1.03
C ARG A 71 -1.56 0.89 1.71
N HIS A 72 -2.16 -0.14 1.14
CA HIS A 72 -2.03 -1.50 1.62
C HIS A 72 -1.87 -2.41 0.43
N ARG A 73 -0.83 -3.23 0.43
CA ARG A 73 -0.58 -4.24 -0.59
C ARG A 73 -0.41 -5.58 0.08
N TYR A 74 -1.01 -6.61 -0.51
CA TYR A 74 -0.69 -7.98 -0.17
C TYR A 74 -0.45 -8.79 -1.44
N SER A 75 0.28 -9.88 -1.28
CA SER A 75 0.71 -10.72 -2.39
C SER A 75 0.51 -12.18 -2.01
N LEU A 76 0.07 -13.00 -2.96
CA LEU A 76 0.03 -14.44 -2.82
C LEU A 76 1.22 -15.03 -3.59
N MET A 77 2.05 -15.76 -2.88
CA MET A 77 3.18 -16.47 -3.47
C MET A 77 2.76 -17.87 -3.89
N ARG A 78 3.36 -18.38 -4.96
CA ARG A 78 3.27 -19.79 -5.35
C ARG A 78 4.66 -20.38 -5.48
N GLU A 79 4.77 -21.67 -5.16
CA GLU A 79 5.98 -22.44 -5.45
C GLU A 79 5.98 -22.86 -6.92
N VAL A 80 7.12 -22.65 -7.57
CA VAL A 80 7.37 -23.03 -8.95
C VAL A 80 8.70 -23.76 -9.01
N LEU A 81 8.78 -24.72 -9.93
CA LEU A 81 10.01 -25.42 -10.27
C LEU A 81 10.65 -24.71 -11.47
N ASP A 82 11.93 -24.40 -11.37
CA ASP A 82 12.71 -23.99 -12.53
C ASP A 82 13.15 -25.19 -13.38
N ASP A 83 13.86 -24.92 -14.48
CA ASP A 83 14.34 -25.95 -15.41
C ASP A 83 15.39 -26.90 -14.79
N ASP A 84 15.97 -26.52 -13.65
CA ASP A 84 16.95 -27.29 -12.89
C ASP A 84 16.31 -28.05 -11.70
N ASP A 85 14.98 -28.20 -11.70
CA ASP A 85 14.17 -28.82 -10.65
C ASP A 85 14.34 -28.16 -9.26
N ASN A 86 14.74 -26.88 -9.20
CA ASN A 86 14.80 -26.14 -7.95
C ASN A 86 13.47 -25.43 -7.67
N PHE A 87 13.00 -25.56 -6.43
CA PHE A 87 11.83 -24.81 -5.97
C PHE A 87 12.19 -23.36 -5.67
N TYR A 88 11.40 -22.43 -6.22
CA TYR A 88 11.44 -21.03 -5.86
C TYR A 88 10.02 -20.47 -5.68
N GLN A 89 9.91 -19.34 -4.99
CA GLN A 89 8.63 -18.65 -4.84
C GLN A 89 8.53 -17.47 -5.80
N GLU A 90 7.40 -17.36 -6.47
CA GLU A 90 7.05 -16.20 -7.28
C GLU A 90 5.67 -15.64 -6.92
N GLU A 91 5.48 -14.34 -7.16
CA GLU A 91 4.22 -13.64 -6.93
C GLU A 91 3.18 -14.11 -7.95
N ALA A 92 2.18 -14.87 -7.49
CA ALA A 92 1.08 -15.38 -8.30
C ALA A 92 -0.03 -14.35 -8.49
N TYR A 93 -0.25 -13.55 -7.45
CA TYR A 93 -1.32 -12.58 -7.34
C TYR A 93 -0.92 -11.47 -6.39
N TRP A 94 -1.39 -10.25 -6.64
CA TRP A 94 -1.33 -9.18 -5.65
C TRP A 94 -2.53 -8.24 -5.80
N GLU A 95 -2.90 -7.64 -4.67
CA GLU A 95 -3.80 -6.50 -4.63
C GLU A 95 -3.15 -5.36 -3.89
N GLU A 96 -3.44 -4.15 -4.35
CA GLU A 96 -3.08 -2.92 -3.69
C GLU A 96 -4.30 -2.01 -3.61
N VAL A 97 -4.55 -1.50 -2.41
CA VAL A 97 -5.49 -0.41 -2.18
C VAL A 97 -4.69 0.82 -1.82
N ARG A 98 -4.90 1.90 -2.57
CA ARG A 98 -4.47 3.25 -2.21
C ARG A 98 -5.69 4.09 -1.90
N ALA A 99 -5.60 4.98 -0.92
CA ALA A 99 -6.65 5.93 -0.67
C ALA A 99 -6.13 7.26 -0.15
N TRP A 100 -6.81 8.31 -0.59
CA TRP A 100 -6.51 9.69 -0.23
C TRP A 100 -7.76 10.31 0.38
N ARG A 101 -7.59 10.95 1.53
CA ARG A 101 -8.67 11.71 2.14
C ARG A 101 -8.83 13.02 1.38
N LEU A 102 -10.05 13.27 0.93
CA LEU A 102 -10.46 14.52 0.30
C LEU A 102 -10.72 15.58 1.39
N HIS A 103 -10.64 16.86 1.02
CA HIS A 103 -10.98 17.96 1.93
C HIS A 103 -12.42 17.91 2.46
N GLY A 104 -13.33 17.28 1.71
CA GLY A 104 -14.71 17.00 2.14
C GLY A 104 -14.85 15.92 3.22
N GLY A 105 -13.77 15.18 3.48
CA GLY A 105 -13.72 14.11 4.49
C GLY A 105 -13.96 12.71 3.91
N GLU A 106 -14.47 12.59 2.69
CA GLU A 106 -14.53 11.33 1.95
C GLU A 106 -13.13 10.85 1.54
N TRP A 107 -13.06 9.61 1.07
CA TRP A 107 -11.84 8.97 0.62
C TRP A 107 -11.96 8.63 -0.85
N LEU A 108 -11.01 9.08 -1.66
CA LEU A 108 -10.79 8.54 -2.99
C LEU A 108 -9.98 7.25 -2.83
N GLN A 109 -10.56 6.12 -3.19
CA GLN A 109 -9.91 4.81 -3.20
C GLN A 109 -9.52 4.42 -4.62
N CYS A 110 -8.30 3.90 -4.80
CA CYS A 110 -7.82 3.23 -5.99
C CYS A 110 -7.47 1.78 -5.62
N SER A 111 -8.21 0.83 -6.19
CA SER A 111 -7.94 -0.60 -6.05
C SER A 111 -7.26 -1.11 -7.31
N ILE A 112 -6.15 -1.82 -7.12
CA ILE A 112 -5.32 -2.36 -8.17
C ILE A 112 -5.12 -3.85 -7.89
N ALA A 113 -5.33 -4.70 -8.89
CA ALA A 113 -5.05 -6.12 -8.77
C ALA A 113 -4.36 -6.64 -10.03
N ALA A 114 -3.42 -7.56 -9.87
CA ALA A 114 -2.84 -8.30 -10.98
C ALA A 114 -2.45 -9.73 -10.58
N GLY A 115 -2.34 -10.60 -11.58
CA GLY A 115 -2.13 -12.02 -11.38
C GLY A 115 -3.44 -12.79 -11.34
N ASP A 116 -3.36 -14.08 -11.04
CA ASP A 116 -4.51 -14.99 -11.09
C ASP A 116 -4.51 -15.90 -9.87
N ALA A 117 -5.55 -15.80 -9.04
CA ALA A 117 -5.73 -16.59 -7.83
C ALA A 117 -6.20 -18.05 -8.10
N GLY A 118 -5.97 -18.57 -9.31
CA GLY A 118 -6.29 -19.96 -9.64
C GLY A 118 -6.54 -20.26 -11.13
N GLY A 119 -6.52 -19.28 -12.02
CA GLY A 119 -6.71 -19.44 -13.46
C GLY A 119 -5.41 -19.36 -14.27
N CYS A 120 -5.45 -19.97 -15.45
CA CYS A 120 -4.42 -19.83 -16.46
C CYS A 120 -4.94 -18.82 -17.50
N ARG A 121 -4.47 -17.55 -17.47
CA ARG A 121 -4.18 -16.69 -18.64
C ARG A 121 -4.59 -15.19 -18.58
N ASP A 122 -5.21 -14.65 -17.53
CA ASP A 122 -5.48 -13.19 -17.49
C ASP A 122 -4.64 -12.46 -16.44
N ARG A 123 -3.44 -12.03 -16.84
CA ARG A 123 -2.54 -11.19 -16.03
C ARG A 123 -2.84 -9.68 -16.17
N ARG A 124 -3.99 -9.28 -16.72
CA ARG A 124 -4.28 -7.85 -16.91
C ARG A 124 -4.40 -7.12 -15.58
N LEU A 125 -3.76 -5.95 -15.53
CA LEU A 125 -3.91 -5.01 -14.43
C LEU A 125 -5.35 -4.50 -14.37
N LYS A 126 -6.05 -4.76 -13.27
CA LYS A 126 -7.38 -4.21 -13.01
C LYS A 126 -7.21 -2.99 -12.10
N VAL A 127 -7.65 -1.83 -12.56
CA VAL A 127 -7.61 -0.56 -11.80
C VAL A 127 -9.03 -0.03 -11.66
N GLN A 128 -9.43 0.32 -10.44
CA GLN A 128 -10.76 0.86 -10.14
C GLN A 128 -10.64 2.04 -9.18
N TYR A 129 -11.41 3.09 -9.44
CA TYR A 129 -11.50 4.27 -8.58
C TYR A 129 -12.90 4.40 -8.02
N THR A 130 -13.00 4.64 -6.72
CA THR A 130 -14.28 4.79 -6.01
C THR A 130 -14.14 5.85 -4.93
N VAL A 131 -15.15 6.69 -4.74
CA VAL A 131 -15.22 7.58 -3.58
C VAL A 131 -16.02 6.89 -2.48
N THR A 132 -15.44 6.77 -1.29
CA THR A 132 -16.06 6.12 -0.13
C THR A 132 -16.13 7.07 1.07
N PRO A 133 -17.17 6.99 1.92
CA PRO A 133 -17.27 7.86 3.09
C PRO A 133 -16.28 7.49 4.21
N THR A 134 -15.70 6.31 4.16
CA THR A 134 -14.82 5.77 5.21
C THR A 134 -13.48 5.36 4.65
N ARG A 135 -12.46 5.42 5.52
CA ARG A 135 -11.11 4.94 5.22
C ARG A 135 -11.15 3.42 4.94
N PRO A 136 -10.45 2.94 3.90
CA PRO A 136 -10.29 1.51 3.66
C PRO A 136 -9.54 0.83 4.82
N ARG A 137 -9.78 -0.47 5.02
CA ARG A 137 -9.23 -1.23 6.14
C ARG A 137 -7.96 -1.99 5.78
#